data_AF-A0A6B3H7K9-F1
#
_entry.id   AF-A0A6B3H7K9-F1
#
_cell.length_a   1.000
_cell.length_b   1.000
_cell.length_c   1.000
_cell.angle_alpha   90.00
_cell.angle_beta   90.00
_cell.angle_gamma   90.00
#
_symmetry.space_group_name_H-M   'P 1'
#
loop_
_entity.id
_entity.type
_entity.pdbx_description
1 polymer ?
#
loop_
_entity_poly.entity_id
_entity_poly.type
_entity_poly.pdbx_seq_one_letter_code
_entity_poly.pdbx_strand_id
1 'polypeptide(L)'
;SVLATHTARRALYENAGRTVVDITKRYYEQDDETVLPRAIGSRAAFDNAMALDIAMGGSTNTILHLLAAAEEAELAYNLDDINEVSRRVPCLSKVAPNVAPG
;
A
#
# COMPACT_ATOMS: atom_id res chain seq x y z
N SER A 1 2.64 8.03 -11.84
CA SER A 1 2.08 6.71 -12.19
C SER A 1 2.37 6.42 -13.67
N VAL A 2 2.50 5.15 -14.06
CA VAL A 2 2.65 4.77 -15.48
C VAL A 2 1.25 4.57 -16.07
N LEU A 3 0.92 5.32 -17.13
CA LEU A 3 -0.38 5.27 -17.78
C LEU A 3 -0.65 3.89 -18.42
N ALA A 4 -1.92 3.53 -18.57
CA ALA A 4 -2.36 2.22 -19.08
C ALA A 4 -1.80 1.89 -20.47
N THR A 5 -1.64 2.88 -21.34
CA THR A 5 -1.21 2.72 -22.74
C THR A 5 0.30 2.87 -22.94
N HIS A 6 1.06 3.16 -21.88
CA HIS A 6 2.47 3.49 -22.01
C HIS A 6 3.34 2.24 -22.15
N THR A 7 4.29 2.24 -23.09
CA THR A 7 5.20 1.11 -23.37
C THR A 7 6.01 0.65 -22.16
N ALA A 8 6.32 1.57 -21.23
CA ALA A 8 6.96 1.28 -19.94
C ALA A 8 6.17 0.28 -19.06
N ARG A 9 4.87 0.08 -19.31
CA ARG A 9 4.03 -0.88 -18.57
C ARG A 9 4.46 -2.33 -18.82
N ARG A 10 4.97 -2.63 -20.03
CA ARG A 10 5.53 -3.96 -20.34
C ARG A 10 6.70 -4.30 -19.41
N ALA A 11 7.64 -3.36 -19.25
CA ALA A 11 8.79 -3.55 -18.37
C ALA A 11 8.34 -3.74 -16.91
N LEU A 12 7.31 -3.02 -16.45
CA LEU A 12 6.74 -3.23 -15.11
C LEU A 12 6.21 -4.65 -14.91
N TYR A 13 5.46 -5.20 -15.88
CA TYR A 13 4.94 -6.56 -15.78
C TYR A 13 6.03 -7.62 -15.83
N GLU A 14 7.01 -7.47 -16.73
CA GLU A 14 8.16 -8.37 -16.80
C GLU A 14 8.99 -8.32 -15.51
N ASN A 15 9.17 -7.13 -14.92
CA ASN A 15 9.81 -6.98 -13.62
C ASN A 15 9.02 -7.68 -12.51
N ALA A 16 7.71 -7.48 -12.43
CA ALA A 16 6.87 -8.16 -11.44
C ALA A 16 6.94 -9.70 -11.57
N GLY A 17 6.95 -10.21 -12.82
CA GLY A 17 7.13 -11.63 -13.09
C GLY A 17 8.50 -12.16 -12.63
N ARG A 18 9.57 -11.40 -12.86
CA ARG A 18 10.90 -11.74 -12.31
C ARG A 18 10.91 -11.71 -10.79
N THR A 19 10.30 -10.70 -10.18
CA THR A 19 10.24 -10.53 -8.73
C THR A 19 9.50 -11.68 -8.03
N VAL A 20 8.38 -12.16 -8.57
CA VAL A 20 7.67 -13.29 -7.93
C VAL A 20 8.48 -14.59 -7.99
N VAL A 21 9.21 -14.83 -9.08
CA VAL A 21 10.12 -15.98 -9.19
C VAL A 21 11.26 -15.86 -8.18
N ASP A 22 11.85 -14.67 -8.03
CA ASP A 22 12.92 -14.40 -7.08
C ASP A 22 12.46 -14.61 -5.62
N ILE A 23 11.31 -14.04 -5.25
CA ILE A 23 10.67 -14.23 -3.93
C ILE A 23 10.44 -15.73 -3.65
N THR A 24 9.96 -16.48 -4.64
CA THR A 24 9.72 -17.93 -4.52
C THR A 24 11.02 -18.67 -4.22
N LYS A 25 12.10 -18.35 -4.95
CA LYS A 25 13.42 -18.98 -4.71
C LYS A 25 13.99 -18.61 -3.36
N ARG A 26 13.92 -17.35 -2.94
CA ARG A 26 14.39 -16.91 -1.63
C ARG A 26 13.71 -17.69 -0.51
N TYR A 27 12.40 -17.88 -0.60
CA TYR A 27 11.67 -18.66 0.40
C TYR A 27 12.04 -20.16 0.37
N TYR A 28 11.96 -20.82 -0.78
CA TYR A 28 12.11 -22.29 -0.85
C TYR A 28 13.56 -22.80 -0.91
N GLU A 29 14.50 -21.99 -1.42
CA GLU A 29 15.91 -22.39 -1.60
C GLU A 29 16.85 -21.76 -0.57
N GLN A 30 16.43 -20.68 0.11
CA GLN A 30 17.28 -19.90 1.01
C GLN A 30 16.66 -19.72 2.41
N ASP A 31 15.52 -20.36 2.68
CA ASP A 31 14.78 -20.27 3.95
C ASP A 31 14.48 -18.83 4.40
N ASP A 32 14.32 -17.92 3.43
CA ASP A 32 14.11 -16.50 3.69
C ASP A 32 12.62 -16.20 3.89
N GLU A 33 12.15 -16.26 5.14
CA GLU A 33 10.76 -15.92 5.47
C GLU A 33 10.45 -14.42 5.38
N THR A 34 11.46 -13.55 5.25
CA THR A 34 11.26 -12.08 5.24
C THR A 34 10.52 -11.60 3.98
N VAL A 35 10.45 -12.44 2.95
CA VAL A 35 9.72 -12.16 1.70
C VAL A 35 8.23 -12.48 1.77
N LEU A 36 7.75 -13.10 2.87
CA LEU A 36 6.36 -13.49 3.01
C LEU A 36 5.44 -12.27 3.21
N PRO A 37 4.16 -12.35 2.79
CA PRO A 37 3.23 -11.22 2.87
C PRO A 37 3.11 -10.61 4.27
N ARG A 38 3.10 -11.42 5.34
CA ARG A 38 3.00 -10.94 6.73
C ARG A 38 4.30 -10.36 7.28
N ALA A 39 5.44 -10.72 6.71
CA ALA A 39 6.72 -10.08 7.02
C ALA A 39 6.82 -8.68 6.40
N ILE A 40 6.21 -8.48 5.22
CA ILE A 40 6.16 -7.20 4.52
C ILE A 40 5.04 -6.30 5.05
N GLY A 41 3.84 -6.85 5.20
CA GLY A 41 2.63 -6.20 5.71
C GLY A 41 2.67 -6.03 7.22
N SER A 42 3.68 -5.31 7.72
CA SER A 42 3.84 -4.97 9.13
C SER A 42 3.03 -3.73 9.52
N ARG A 43 2.82 -3.51 10.82
CA ARG A 43 2.19 -2.29 11.34
C ARG A 43 2.75 -1.00 10.73
N ALA A 44 4.07 -0.91 10.60
CA ALA A 44 4.74 0.23 9.97
C ALA A 44 4.40 0.39 8.48
N ALA A 45 4.24 -0.72 7.75
CA ALA A 45 3.82 -0.68 6.35
C ALA A 45 2.37 -0.16 6.21
N PHE A 46 1.47 -0.55 7.11
CA PHE A 46 0.10 -0.04 7.17
C PHE A 46 0.04 1.44 7.54
N ASP A 47 0.84 1.89 8.52
CA ASP A 47 0.96 3.31 8.86
C ASP A 47 1.49 4.14 7.68
N ASN A 48 2.48 3.62 6.95
CA ASN A 48 2.99 4.25 5.73
C ASN A 48 1.94 4.32 4.62
N ALA A 49 1.16 3.25 4.44
CA ALA A 49 0.09 3.21 3.44
C ALA A 49 -1.01 4.23 3.75
N MET A 50 -1.43 4.32 5.01
CA MET A 50 -2.44 5.29 5.46
C MET A 50 -1.94 6.74 5.34
N ALA A 51 -0.68 6.99 5.74
CA ALA A 51 -0.07 8.31 5.56
C ALA A 51 -0.04 8.73 4.08
N LEU A 52 0.31 7.81 3.18
CA LEU A 52 0.32 8.09 1.74
C LEU A 52 -1.09 8.39 1.21
N ASP A 53 -2.09 7.58 1.57
CA ASP A 53 -3.48 7.76 1.15
C ASP A 53 -4.04 9.12 1.62
N ILE A 54 -3.81 9.48 2.89
CA ILE A 54 -4.20 10.78 3.46
C ILE A 54 -3.48 11.94 2.75
N ALA A 55 -2.16 11.82 2.55
CA ALA A 55 -1.37 12.85 1.87
C ALA A 55 -1.84 13.07 0.42
N MET A 56 -2.40 12.04 -0.22
CA MET A 56 -2.92 12.11 -1.59
C MET A 56 -4.41 12.46 -1.67
N GLY A 57 -5.11 12.58 -0.54
CA GLY A 57 -6.57 12.78 -0.51
C GLY A 57 -7.31 11.57 -1.09
N GLY A 58 -6.89 10.36 -0.72
CA GLY A 58 -7.43 9.10 -1.19
C GLY A 58 -8.93 8.91 -0.89
N SER A 59 -9.50 7.86 -1.46
CA SER A 59 -10.92 7.55 -1.30
C SER A 59 -11.20 7.06 0.12
N THR A 60 -12.36 7.42 0.68
CA THR A 60 -12.82 6.86 1.96
C THR A 60 -12.95 5.32 1.91
N ASN A 61 -13.16 4.74 0.72
CA ASN A 61 -13.14 3.28 0.56
C ASN A 61 -11.76 2.66 0.80
N THR A 62 -10.67 3.41 0.63
CA THR A 62 -9.32 2.91 0.95
C THR A 62 -9.22 2.54 2.44
N ILE A 63 -9.91 3.26 3.33
CA ILE A 63 -9.95 2.95 4.77
C ILE A 63 -10.52 1.53 4.99
N LEU A 64 -11.64 1.20 4.34
CA LEU A 64 -12.28 -0.12 4.48
C LEU A 64 -11.35 -1.23 3.99
N HIS A 65 -10.72 -1.05 2.83
CA HIS A 65 -9.80 -2.04 2.27
C HIS A 65 -8.53 -2.19 3.10
N LEU A 66 -7.99 -1.09 3.65
CA LEU A 66 -6.82 -1.15 4.50
C LEU A 66 -7.11 -1.90 5.81
N LEU A 67 -8.25 -1.63 6.45
CA LEU A 67 -8.66 -2.34 7.67
C LEU A 67 -8.86 -3.84 7.40
N ALA A 68 -9.50 -4.20 6.29
CA ALA A 68 -9.65 -5.60 5.90
C ALA A 68 -8.29 -6.28 5.65
N ALA A 69 -7.37 -5.60 4.99
CA ALA A 69 -6.02 -6.14 4.78
C ALA A 69 -5.22 -6.27 6.08
N ALA A 70 -5.44 -5.38 7.06
CA ALA A 70 -4.80 -5.46 8.37
C ALA A 70 -5.33 -6.63 9.20
N GLU A 71 -6.63 -6.91 9.13
CA GLU A 71 -7.25 -8.09 9.74
C GLU A 71 -6.66 -9.39 9.16
N GLU A 72 -6.55 -9.50 7.83
CA GLU A 72 -5.93 -10.65 7.16
C GLU A 72 -4.43 -10.80 7.49
N ALA A 73 -3.76 -9.68 7.82
CA ALA A 73 -2.38 -9.68 8.30
C ALA A 73 -2.26 -10.01 9.81
N GLU A 74 -3.39 -10.15 10.50
CA GLU A 74 -3.53 -10.32 11.96
C GLU A 74 -2.87 -9.18 12.76
N LEU A 75 -3.05 -7.94 12.28
CA LEU A 75 -2.57 -6.75 12.96
C LEU A 75 -3.70 -6.08 13.75
N ALA A 76 -3.40 -5.69 14.99
CA ALA A 76 -4.23 -4.74 15.72
C ALA A 76 -4.09 -3.35 15.08
N TYR A 77 -4.92 -3.08 14.07
CA TYR A 77 -5.00 -1.82 13.35
C TYR A 77 -6.46 -1.40 13.25
N ASN A 78 -6.80 -0.23 13.80
CA ASN A 78 -8.19 0.21 13.89
C ASN A 78 -8.38 1.67 13.45
N LEU A 79 -9.61 2.17 13.60
CA LEU A 79 -9.94 3.54 13.22
C LEU A 79 -9.23 4.61 14.09
N ASP A 80 -8.90 4.31 15.34
CA ASP A 80 -8.17 5.24 16.20
C ASP A 80 -6.74 5.43 15.69
N ASP A 81 -6.10 4.36 15.21
CA ASP A 81 -4.79 4.44 14.55
C ASP A 81 -4.82 5.35 13.32
N ILE A 82 -5.87 5.21 12.50
CA ILE A 82 -6.08 6.04 11.31
C ILE A 82 -6.29 7.51 11.69
N ASN A 83 -7.10 7.78 12.72
CA ASN A 83 -7.34 9.12 13.22
C ASN A 83 -6.04 9.78 13.70
N GLU A 84 -5.16 9.03 14.36
CA GLU A 84 -3.86 9.51 14.82
C GLU A 84 -2.92 9.84 13.66
N VAL A 85 -2.89 9.03 12.60
CA VAL A 85 -2.12 9.34 11.39
C VAL A 85 -2.67 10.58 10.69
N SER A 86 -3.99 10.69 10.55
CA SER A 86 -4.67 11.84 9.91
C SER A 86 -4.38 13.17 10.58
N ARG A 87 -4.21 13.19 11.91
CA ARG A 87 -3.81 14.41 12.65
C ARG A 87 -2.37 14.85 12.35
N ARG A 88 -1.50 13.94 11.94
CA ARG A 88 -0.07 14.19 11.73
C ARG A 88 0.26 14.46 10.26
N VAL A 89 -0.52 13.93 9.34
CA VAL A 89 -0.25 13.98 7.90
C VAL A 89 -1.19 14.98 7.21
N PRO A 90 -0.68 16.13 6.72
CA PRO A 90 -1.49 17.03 5.92
C PRO A 90 -1.73 16.45 4.52
N CYS A 91 -2.86 16.82 3.90
CA CYS A 91 -3.11 16.53 2.49
C CYS A 91 -2.16 17.37 1.61
N LEU A 92 -1.23 16.72 0.92
CA LEU A 92 -0.14 17.35 0.15
C LEU A 92 -0.41 17.40 -1.36
N SER A 93 -1.17 16.44 -1.91
CA SER A 93 -1.42 16.33 -3.36
C SER A 93 -2.92 16.27 -3.66
N LYS A 94 -3.41 17.23 -4.46
CA LYS A 94 -4.79 17.26 -4.96
C LYS A 94 -4.90 16.49 -6.28
N VAL A 95 -5.06 15.17 -6.23
CA VAL A 95 -5.38 14.37 -7.42
C VAL A 95 -6.92 14.30 -7.51
N ALA A 96 -7.51 14.71 -8.64
CA ALA A 96 -8.96 14.72 -8.84
C ALA A 96 -9.58 13.31 -8.59
N PRO A 97 -10.84 13.20 -8.11
CA PRO A 97 -11.90 14.22 -8.10
C PRO A 97 -12.29 14.58 -6.65
N ASN A 98 -11.85 15.75 -6.17
CA ASN A 98 -12.43 16.32 -4.97
C ASN A 98 -12.92 17.72 -5.33
N VAL A 99 -14.24 17.92 -5.32
CA VAL A 99 -14.87 19.22 -5.59
C VAL A 99 -14.42 20.20 -4.51
N ALA A 100 -13.73 21.25 -4.91
CA ALA A 100 -13.50 22.41 -4.05
C ALA A 100 -14.81 23.21 -3.98
N PRO A 101 -15.29 23.63 -2.79
CA PRO A 101 -16.20 24.76 -2.72
C PRO A 101 -15.39 26.02 -3.00
N GLY A 102 -15.74 26.70 -4.09
CA GLY A 102 -15.17 27.97 -4.54
C GLY A 102 -15.91 28.46 -5.77
#